data_AF-A0A8T6LQN7-F1
#
_entry.id   AF-A0A8T6LQN7-F1
#
_cell.length_a   1.000
_cell.length_b   1.000
_cell.length_c   1.000
_cell.angle_alpha   90.00
_cell.angle_beta   90.00
_cell.angle_gamma   90.00
#
_symmetry.space_group_name_H-M   'P 1'
#
loop_
_entity.id
_entity.type
_entity.pdbx_description
1 polymer ?
#
loop_
_entity_poly.entity_id
_entity_poly.type
_entity_poly.pdbx_seq_one_letter_code
_entity_poly.pdbx_strand_id
1 'polypeptide(L)'
;TYMARLDEYYYDHLEFIPEGDERATDFLTVAMANRNAIEKAVRPLYDEFQGQLNRQESLVQRFQFISPAIMMQLALNEVSGTSANRYEYFLNQAYDFHARWGEYFSVKFLQRDPLTPADYDRFPAFDYREEPFGAVLMRLVPSLLGMIVLLTGALLIPFLRLRRYQVATS
;
A
#
# COMPACT_ATOMS: atom_id res chain seq x y z
N THR A 1 -39.14 -5.61 17.31
CA THR A 1 -38.55 -6.97 17.25
C THR A 1 -38.80 -7.69 15.93
N TYR A 2 -39.91 -7.46 15.22
CA TYR A 2 -40.12 -8.03 13.87
C TYR A 2 -39.39 -7.23 12.78
N MET A 3 -39.43 -5.89 12.85
CA MET A 3 -38.77 -5.01 11.87
C MET A 3 -37.24 -5.19 11.84
N ALA A 4 -36.58 -5.21 13.00
CA ALA A 4 -35.13 -5.46 13.06
C ALA A 4 -34.68 -6.79 12.43
N ARG A 5 -35.53 -7.83 12.45
CA ARG A 5 -35.22 -9.11 11.79
C ARG A 5 -35.43 -9.07 10.27
N LEU A 6 -36.34 -8.23 9.80
CA LEU A 6 -36.59 -8.05 8.37
C LEU A 6 -35.44 -7.27 7.73
N ASP A 7 -34.97 -6.24 8.43
CA ASP A 7 -33.78 -5.46 8.05
C ASP A 7 -32.53 -6.34 7.99
N GLU A 8 -32.33 -7.21 8.99
CA GLU A 8 -31.24 -8.20 9.02
C GLU A 8 -31.39 -9.25 7.91
N TYR A 9 -32.61 -9.72 7.63
CA TYR A 9 -32.88 -10.65 6.54
C TYR A 9 -32.60 -10.06 5.15
N TYR A 10 -32.96 -8.79 4.91
CA TYR A 10 -32.65 -8.12 3.64
C TYR A 10 -31.16 -7.81 3.49
N TYR A 11 -30.43 -7.63 4.60
CA TYR A 11 -28.97 -7.48 4.55
C TYR A 11 -28.28 -8.75 4.05
N ASP A 12 -28.75 -9.92 4.49
CA ASP A 12 -28.19 -11.22 4.10
C ASP A 12 -28.73 -11.75 2.77
N HIS A 13 -29.93 -11.33 2.35
CA HIS A 13 -30.61 -11.79 1.14
C HIS A 13 -31.16 -10.65 0.29
N LEU A 14 -30.24 -9.90 -0.31
CA LEU A 14 -30.58 -8.81 -1.23
C LEU A 14 -31.44 -9.27 -2.42
N GLU A 15 -31.36 -10.55 -2.82
CA GLU A 15 -32.16 -11.12 -3.91
C GLU A 15 -33.68 -11.20 -3.63
N PHE A 16 -34.13 -11.08 -2.37
CA PHE A 16 -35.55 -11.17 -2.00
C PHE A 16 -36.22 -9.82 -1.77
N ILE A 17 -35.52 -8.72 -2.06
CA ILE A 17 -36.12 -7.38 -1.98
C ILE A 17 -37.23 -7.27 -3.04
N PRO A 18 -38.50 -7.06 -2.66
CA PRO A 18 -39.58 -6.92 -3.62
C PRO A 18 -39.33 -5.72 -4.54
N GLU A 19 -39.45 -5.91 -5.84
CA GLU A 19 -39.32 -4.82 -6.81
C GLU A 19 -40.31 -3.70 -6.49
N GLY A 20 -39.80 -2.47 -6.30
CA GLY A 20 -40.61 -1.29 -5.99
C GLY A 20 -40.88 -1.04 -4.50
N ASP A 21 -40.32 -1.82 -3.57
CA ASP A 21 -40.41 -1.51 -2.13
C ASP A 21 -39.51 -0.31 -1.78
N GLU A 22 -40.14 0.86 -1.59
CA GLU A 22 -39.47 2.09 -1.16
C GLU A 22 -38.76 1.93 0.19
N ARG A 23 -39.29 1.09 1.11
CA ARG A 23 -38.67 0.90 2.44
C ARG A 23 -37.40 0.09 2.36
N ALA A 24 -37.38 -0.95 1.54
CA ALA A 24 -36.16 -1.73 1.31
C ALA A 24 -35.08 -0.86 0.63
N THR A 25 -35.47 -0.01 -0.31
CA THR A 25 -34.55 0.96 -0.96
C THR A 25 -33.99 2.00 0.03
N ASP A 26 -34.84 2.51 0.93
CA ASP A 26 -34.44 3.43 2.01
C ASP A 26 -33.46 2.75 2.97
N PHE A 27 -33.75 1.51 3.38
CA PHE A 27 -32.85 0.71 4.20
C PHE A 27 -31.47 0.50 3.54
N LEU A 28 -31.41 0.13 2.26
CA LEU A 28 -30.14 -0.03 1.54
C LEU A 28 -29.35 1.28 1.48
N THR A 29 -30.04 2.41 1.29
CA THR A 29 -29.42 3.73 1.29
C THR A 29 -28.81 4.04 2.66
N VAL A 30 -29.54 3.75 3.74
CA VAL A 30 -29.04 3.90 5.12
C VAL A 30 -27.87 2.94 5.40
N ALA A 31 -27.94 1.70 4.94
CA ALA A 31 -26.87 0.72 5.10
C ALA A 31 -25.58 1.16 4.36
N MET A 32 -25.71 1.66 3.13
CA MET A 32 -24.59 2.25 2.38
C MET A 32 -24.01 3.48 3.08
N ALA A 33 -24.86 4.37 3.58
CA ALA A 33 -24.42 5.54 4.33
C ALA A 33 -23.67 5.15 5.63
N ASN A 34 -24.16 4.14 6.34
CA ASN A 34 -23.51 3.61 7.55
C ASN A 34 -22.16 2.97 7.22
N ARG A 35 -22.08 2.14 6.17
CA ARG A 35 -20.80 1.56 5.70
C ARG A 35 -19.78 2.64 5.37
N ASN A 36 -20.18 3.67 4.62
CA ASN A 36 -19.32 4.81 4.30
C ASN A 36 -18.89 5.58 5.55
N ALA A 37 -19.76 5.71 6.56
CA ALA A 37 -19.42 6.35 7.82
C ALA A 37 -18.41 5.53 8.64
N ILE A 38 -18.59 4.21 8.71
CA ILE A 38 -17.65 3.29 9.36
C ILE A 38 -16.29 3.34 8.66
N GLU A 39 -16.25 3.27 7.33
CA GLU A 39 -15.00 3.35 6.56
C GLU A 39 -14.26 4.66 6.85
N LYS A 40 -14.97 5.79 6.81
CA LYS A 40 -14.40 7.10 7.17
C LYS A 40 -13.92 7.18 8.61
N ALA A 41 -14.61 6.51 9.55
CA ALA A 41 -14.22 6.48 10.95
C ALA A 41 -12.98 5.61 11.21
N VAL A 42 -12.78 4.56 10.42
CA VAL A 42 -11.62 3.66 10.52
C VAL A 42 -10.39 4.23 9.78
N ARG A 43 -10.60 5.06 8.75
CA ARG A 43 -9.51 5.63 7.95
C ARG A 43 -8.39 6.30 8.77
N PRO A 44 -8.66 7.13 9.80
CA PRO A 44 -7.62 7.76 10.61
C PRO A 44 -6.75 6.75 11.37
N LEU A 45 -7.33 5.64 11.83
CA LEU A 45 -6.58 4.57 12.51
C LEU A 45 -5.58 3.92 11.56
N TYR A 46 -6.00 3.70 10.31
CA TYR A 46 -5.12 3.18 9.28
C TYR A 46 -4.00 4.17 8.94
N ASP A 47 -4.34 5.45 8.76
CA ASP A 47 -3.35 6.50 8.45
C ASP A 47 -2.33 6.67 9.59
N GLU A 48 -2.75 6.53 10.85
CA GLU A 48 -1.85 6.55 12.00
C GLU A 48 -0.90 5.34 11.99
N PHE A 49 -1.42 4.14 11.77
CA PHE A 49 -0.63 2.93 11.67
C PHE A 49 0.42 3.02 10.56
N GLN A 50 0.01 3.48 9.37
CA GLN A 50 0.93 3.70 8.25
C GLN A 50 1.99 4.75 8.60
N GLY A 51 1.59 5.84 9.26
CA GLY A 51 2.52 6.85 9.75
C GLY A 51 3.56 6.30 10.73
N GLN A 52 3.19 5.35 11.60
CA GLN A 52 4.13 4.69 12.50
C GLN A 52 5.11 3.77 11.75
N LEU A 53 4.63 3.01 10.76
CA LEU A 53 5.48 2.17 9.91
C LEU A 53 6.51 3.02 9.15
N ASN A 54 6.07 4.11 8.53
CA ASN A 54 6.96 4.98 7.75
C ASN A 54 8.04 5.62 8.64
N ARG A 55 7.72 5.96 9.90
CA ARG A 55 8.71 6.45 10.87
C ARG A 55 9.75 5.36 11.18
N GLN A 56 9.32 4.14 11.46
CA GLN A 56 10.21 3.02 11.76
C GLN A 56 11.15 2.74 10.59
N GLU A 57 10.62 2.73 9.36
CA GLU A 57 11.42 2.55 8.16
C GLU A 57 12.46 3.67 8.00
N SER A 58 12.08 4.93 8.23
CA SER A 58 13.01 6.06 8.13
C SER A 58 14.17 5.94 9.13
N LEU A 59 13.91 5.42 10.34
CA LEU A 59 14.95 5.19 11.34
C LEU A 59 15.91 4.09 10.87
N VAL A 60 15.38 2.99 10.35
CA VAL A 60 16.20 1.90 9.78
C VAL A 60 17.07 2.42 8.64
N GLN A 61 16.49 3.19 7.71
CA GLN A 61 17.24 3.80 6.59
C GLN A 61 18.31 4.78 7.09
N ARG A 62 18.07 5.52 8.18
CA ARG A 62 19.05 6.47 8.74
C ARG A 62 20.21 5.78 9.44
N PHE A 63 19.94 4.70 10.16
CA PHE A 63 20.95 3.95 10.94
C PHE A 63 21.56 2.77 10.17
N GLN A 64 21.16 2.53 8.92
CA GLN A 64 21.65 1.41 8.11
C GLN A 64 23.18 1.33 8.05
N PHE A 65 23.89 2.46 8.05
CA PHE A 65 25.36 2.50 7.92
C PHE A 65 26.11 1.89 9.11
N ILE A 66 25.41 1.66 10.23
CA ILE A 66 25.98 0.96 11.41
C ILE A 66 26.06 -0.54 11.16
N SER A 67 25.20 -1.09 10.30
CA SER A 67 25.09 -2.53 10.04
C SER A 67 25.11 -2.83 8.54
N PRO A 68 26.24 -3.35 8.02
CA PRO A 68 26.34 -3.77 6.62
C PRO A 68 25.27 -4.81 6.23
N ALA A 69 24.86 -5.66 7.19
CA ALA A 69 23.80 -6.64 6.99
C ALA A 69 22.43 -5.97 6.71
N ILE A 70 22.11 -4.89 7.43
CA ILE A 70 20.87 -4.13 7.21
C ILE A 70 20.89 -3.46 5.83
N MET A 71 22.02 -2.89 5.42
CA MET A 71 22.16 -2.28 4.09
C MET A 71 21.91 -3.28 2.97
N MET A 72 22.48 -4.49 3.08
CA MET A 72 22.26 -5.57 2.12
C MET A 72 20.79 -6.02 2.12
N GLN A 73 20.18 -6.17 3.29
CA GLN A 73 18.79 -6.58 3.41
C GLN A 73 17.84 -5.56 2.76
N LEU A 74 18.05 -4.27 2.98
CA LEU A 74 17.27 -3.20 2.35
C LEU A 74 17.42 -3.22 0.82
N ALA A 75 18.65 -3.39 0.33
CA ALA A 75 18.92 -3.47 -1.11
C ALA A 75 18.25 -4.70 -1.74
N LEU A 76 18.32 -5.86 -1.09
CA LEU A 76 17.66 -7.08 -1.55
C LEU A 76 16.15 -6.92 -1.60
N ASN A 77 15.54 -6.36 -0.55
CA ASN A 77 14.11 -6.12 -0.49
C ASN A 77 13.63 -5.19 -1.62
N GLU A 78 14.41 -4.16 -1.94
CA GLU A 78 14.08 -3.23 -3.02
C GLU A 78 14.17 -3.91 -4.40
N VAL A 79 15.18 -4.76 -4.61
CA VAL A 79 15.36 -5.52 -5.87
C VAL A 79 14.33 -6.64 -6.04
N SER A 80 13.97 -7.34 -4.96
CA SER A 80 12.92 -8.38 -4.99
C SER A 80 11.51 -7.80 -5.05
N GLY A 81 11.35 -6.47 -4.94
CA GLY A 81 10.05 -5.82 -4.90
C GLY A 81 9.28 -6.06 -3.60
N THR A 82 9.94 -6.54 -2.55
CA THR A 82 9.35 -6.84 -1.23
C THR A 82 9.66 -5.75 -0.20
N SER A 83 9.96 -4.54 -0.65
CA SER A 83 10.17 -3.40 0.24
C SER A 83 8.85 -2.87 0.79
N ALA A 84 8.89 -2.24 1.96
CA ALA A 84 7.72 -1.62 2.57
C ALA A 84 7.11 -0.55 1.65
N ASN A 85 7.95 0.25 0.97
CA ASN A 85 7.50 1.23 -0.02
C ASN A 85 6.73 0.59 -1.19
N ARG A 86 7.18 -0.56 -1.71
CA ARG A 86 6.47 -1.29 -2.77
C ARG A 86 5.07 -1.73 -2.33
N TYR A 87 4.97 -2.20 -1.09
CA TYR A 87 3.70 -2.60 -0.50
C TYR A 87 2.76 -1.40 -0.30
N GLU A 88 3.27 -0.29 0.25
CA GLU A 88 2.51 0.96 0.42
C GLU A 88 2.03 1.52 -0.93
N TYR A 89 2.90 1.51 -1.95
CA TYR A 89 2.56 1.96 -3.29
C TYR A 89 1.42 1.14 -3.92
N PHE A 90 1.42 -0.18 -3.75
CA PHE A 90 0.32 -1.04 -4.17
C PHE A 90 -0.97 -0.75 -3.40
N LEU A 91 -0.88 -0.61 -2.08
CA LEU A 91 -2.05 -0.34 -1.23
C LEU A 91 -2.72 0.98 -1.60
N ASN A 92 -1.94 2.03 -1.84
CA ASN A 92 -2.47 3.32 -2.28
C ASN A 92 -3.25 3.18 -3.59
N GLN A 93 -2.73 2.44 -4.56
CA GLN A 93 -3.45 2.15 -5.81
C GLN A 93 -4.73 1.32 -5.58
N ALA A 94 -4.69 0.37 -4.65
CA ALA A 94 -5.86 -0.43 -4.28
C ALA A 94 -6.95 0.42 -3.61
N TYR A 95 -6.58 1.35 -2.73
CA TYR A 95 -7.51 2.29 -2.11
C TYR A 95 -8.11 3.26 -3.14
N ASP A 96 -7.28 3.82 -4.02
CA ASP A 96 -7.76 4.70 -5.10
C ASP A 96 -8.70 3.98 -6.06
N PHE A 97 -8.42 2.72 -6.35
CA PHE A 97 -9.32 1.87 -7.13
C PHE A 97 -10.61 1.59 -6.37
N HIS A 98 -10.54 1.21 -5.08
CA HIS A 98 -11.72 0.94 -4.27
C HIS A 98 -12.64 2.16 -4.18
N ALA A 99 -12.08 3.35 -4.01
CA ALA A 99 -12.84 4.60 -4.01
C ALA A 99 -13.57 4.84 -5.34
N ARG A 100 -12.88 4.72 -6.48
CA ARG A 100 -13.50 4.86 -7.82
C ARG A 100 -14.57 3.81 -8.08
N TRP A 101 -14.32 2.57 -7.66
CA TRP A 101 -15.28 1.48 -7.77
C TRP A 101 -16.54 1.78 -6.96
N GLY A 102 -16.38 2.15 -5.69
CA GLY A 102 -17.49 2.48 -4.80
C GLY A 102 -18.30 3.67 -5.31
N GLU A 103 -17.64 4.72 -5.80
CA GLU A 103 -18.28 5.90 -6.38
C GLU A 103 -19.12 5.53 -7.62
N TYR A 104 -18.56 4.77 -8.56
CA TYR A 104 -19.24 4.37 -9.79
C TYR A 104 -20.57 3.64 -9.52
N PHE A 105 -20.55 2.63 -8.64
CA PHE A 105 -21.75 1.86 -8.34
C PHE A 105 -22.72 2.60 -7.43
N SER A 106 -22.23 3.42 -6.50
CA SER A 106 -23.10 4.23 -5.63
C SER A 106 -23.89 5.26 -6.43
N VAL A 107 -23.26 5.92 -7.42
CA VAL A 107 -23.95 6.89 -8.28
C VAL A 107 -25.04 6.21 -9.10
N LYS A 108 -24.75 5.08 -9.75
CA LYS A 108 -25.76 4.34 -10.52
C LYS A 108 -26.91 3.82 -9.65
N PHE A 109 -26.60 3.29 -8.46
CA PHE A 109 -27.60 2.85 -7.49
C PHE A 109 -28.55 3.99 -7.09
N LEU A 110 -28.00 5.15 -6.71
CA LEU A 110 -28.79 6.33 -6.32
C LEU A 110 -29.64 6.89 -7.47
N GLN A 111 -29.16 6.79 -8.71
CA GLN A 111 -29.89 7.22 -9.91
C GLN A 111 -30.93 6.20 -10.37
N ARG A 112 -31.01 5.02 -9.74
CA ARG A 112 -31.84 3.89 -10.20
C ARG A 112 -31.55 3.52 -11.66
N ASP A 113 -30.30 3.66 -12.07
CA ASP A 113 -29.85 3.34 -13.42
C ASP A 113 -29.49 1.84 -13.49
N PRO A 114 -30.30 1.00 -14.17
CA PRO A 114 -30.06 -0.43 -14.22
C PRO A 114 -28.77 -0.75 -14.99
N LEU A 115 -28.03 -1.74 -14.51
CA LEU A 115 -26.82 -2.21 -15.19
C LEU A 115 -27.19 -2.95 -16.47
N THR A 116 -26.63 -2.52 -17.59
CA THR A 116 -26.78 -3.19 -18.88
C THR A 116 -25.49 -3.93 -19.25
N PRO A 117 -25.53 -4.94 -20.15
CA PRO A 117 -24.32 -5.57 -20.65
C PRO A 117 -23.33 -4.59 -21.30
N ALA A 118 -23.83 -3.49 -21.87
CA ALA A 118 -22.99 -2.43 -22.46
C ALA A 118 -22.24 -1.59 -21.42
N ASP A 119 -22.66 -1.60 -20.15
CA ASP A 119 -21.94 -0.91 -19.08
C ASP A 119 -20.70 -1.67 -18.62
N TYR A 120 -20.58 -2.96 -18.94
CA TYR A 120 -19.45 -3.79 -18.53
C TYR A 120 -18.10 -3.20 -18.96
N ASP A 121 -18.03 -2.71 -20.21
CA ASP A 121 -16.83 -2.07 -20.77
C ASP A 121 -16.47 -0.76 -20.07
N ARG A 122 -17.38 -0.19 -19.27
CA ARG A 122 -17.20 1.06 -18.51
C ARG A 122 -16.90 0.83 -17.04
N PHE A 123 -16.89 -0.42 -16.58
CA PHE A 123 -16.62 -0.70 -15.17
C PHE A 123 -15.20 -0.29 -14.81
N PRO A 124 -14.99 0.36 -13.65
CA PRO A 124 -13.66 0.60 -13.15
C PRO A 124 -12.91 -0.73 -13.04
N ALA A 125 -11.80 -0.84 -13.77
CA ALA A 125 -10.88 -1.96 -13.67
C ALA A 125 -9.66 -1.58 -12.83
N PHE A 126 -9.15 -2.55 -12.09
CA PHE A 126 -7.86 -2.40 -11.41
C PHE A 126 -6.76 -2.62 -12.43
N ASP A 127 -5.88 -1.63 -12.56
CA ASP A 127 -4.70 -1.69 -13.41
C ASP A 127 -3.50 -1.32 -12.54
N TYR A 128 -2.63 -2.29 -12.28
CA TYR A 128 -1.45 -2.09 -11.45
C TYR A 128 -0.42 -1.32 -12.26
N ARG A 129 -0.07 -0.13 -11.76
CA ARG A 129 1.04 0.64 -12.29
C ARG A 129 2.27 0.29 -11.50
N GLU A 130 3.34 -0.07 -12.20
CA GLU A 130 4.63 -0.26 -11.56
C GLU A 130 5.19 1.07 -11.07
N GLU A 131 5.93 0.99 -9.96
CA GLU A 131 6.59 2.16 -9.42
C GLU A 131 7.69 2.65 -10.38
N PRO A 132 7.83 3.98 -10.59
CA PRO A 132 8.87 4.50 -11.46
C PRO A 132 10.26 4.03 -11.02
N PHE A 133 11.02 3.47 -11.96
CA PHE A 133 12.38 2.98 -11.70
C PHE A 133 13.29 4.01 -11.02
N GLY A 134 13.10 5.31 -11.32
CA GLY A 134 13.82 6.41 -10.68
C GLY A 134 13.58 6.51 -9.17
N ALA A 135 12.36 6.27 -8.70
CA ALA A 135 12.02 6.30 -7.27
C ALA A 135 12.70 5.14 -6.51
N VAL A 136 12.67 3.94 -7.11
CA VAL A 136 13.37 2.75 -6.64
C VAL A 136 14.88 2.99 -6.55
N LEU A 137 15.47 3.56 -7.62
CA LEU A 137 16.89 3.91 -7.65
C LEU A 137 17.29 4.90 -6.55
N MET A 138 16.51 5.96 -6.34
CA MET A 138 16.82 6.97 -5.31
C MET A 138 16.89 6.36 -3.90
N ARG A 139 16.07 5.34 -3.62
CA ARG A 139 16.12 4.63 -2.34
C ARG A 139 17.27 3.63 -2.24
N LEU A 140 17.65 3.03 -3.36
CA LEU A 140 18.72 2.02 -3.42
C LEU A 140 20.14 2.62 -3.33
N VAL A 141 20.34 3.80 -3.93
CA VAL A 141 21.66 4.44 -4.08
C VAL A 141 22.39 4.65 -2.74
N PRO A 142 21.77 5.16 -1.65
CA PRO A 142 22.46 5.36 -0.38
C PRO A 142 23.02 4.06 0.22
N SER A 143 22.24 2.97 0.17
CA SER A 143 22.66 1.66 0.67
C SER A 143 23.84 1.13 -0.14
N LEU A 144 23.78 1.19 -1.48
CA LEU A 144 24.87 0.73 -2.35
C LEU A 144 26.14 1.57 -2.17
N LEU A 145 26.02 2.89 -2.13
CA LEU A 145 27.16 3.79 -1.92
C LEU A 145 27.83 3.54 -0.58
N GLY A 146 27.05 3.41 0.50
CA GLY A 146 27.63 3.11 1.80
C GLY A 146 28.32 1.74 1.84
N MET A 147 27.79 0.74 1.13
CA MET A 147 28.44 -0.57 0.98
C MET A 147 29.77 -0.48 0.23
N ILE A 148 29.83 0.30 -0.86
CA ILE A 148 31.07 0.57 -1.60
C ILE A 148 32.10 1.29 -0.72
N VAL A 149 31.67 2.27 0.08
CA VAL A 149 32.56 2.99 1.00
C VAL A 149 33.13 2.05 2.07
N LEU A 150 32.30 1.17 2.64
CA LEU A 150 32.75 0.18 3.62
C LEU A 150 33.74 -0.83 3.00
N LEU A 151 33.46 -1.33 1.80
CA LEU A 151 34.33 -2.28 1.09
C LEU A 151 35.67 -1.63 0.72
N THR A 152 35.63 -0.42 0.14
CA THR A 152 36.85 0.29 -0.24
C THR A 152 37.66 0.68 0.99
N GLY A 153 37.03 1.13 2.07
CA GLY A 153 37.71 1.38 3.35
C GLY A 153 38.38 0.13 3.92
N ALA A 154 37.66 -0.99 3.95
CA ALA A 154 38.18 -2.28 4.44
C ALA A 154 39.37 -2.79 3.62
N LEU A 155 39.43 -2.49 2.31
CA LEU A 155 40.54 -2.88 1.43
C LEU A 155 41.71 -1.88 1.47
N LEU A 156 41.42 -0.57 1.45
CA LEU A 156 42.42 0.49 1.38
C LEU A 156 43.21 0.63 2.69
N ILE A 157 42.57 0.49 3.85
CA ILE A 157 43.25 0.61 5.15
C ILE A 157 44.41 -0.40 5.30
N PRO A 158 44.20 -1.72 5.08
CA PRO A 158 45.29 -2.69 5.10
C PRO A 158 46.31 -2.44 3.98
N PHE A 159 45.86 -2.11 2.77
CA PHE A 159 46.77 -1.85 1.64
C PHE A 159 47.73 -0.68 1.91
N LEU A 160 47.23 0.42 2.48
CA LEU A 160 48.03 1.57 2.88
C LEU A 160 48.96 1.26 4.06
N ARG A 161 48.51 0.43 5.01
CA ARG A 161 49.39 -0.05 6.09
C ARG A 161 50.50 -0.94 5.55
N LEU A 162 50.22 -1.89 4.68
CA LEU A 162 51.22 -2.78 4.07
C LEU A 162 52.24 -2.02 3.22
N ARG A 163 51.84 -0.96 2.50
CA ARG A 163 52.78 -0.05 1.81
C ARG A 163 53.72 0.69 2.77
N ARG A 164 53.32 0.95 4.02
CA ARG A 164 54.20 1.54 5.05
C ARG A 164 55.17 0.53 5.66
N TYR A 165 54.87 -0.77 5.54
CA TYR A 165 55.72 -1.87 5.98
C TYR A 165 56.51 -2.50 4.81
N GLN A 166 56.99 -1.68 3.85
CA GLN A 166 57.97 -2.16 2.88
C GLN A 166 59.29 -2.49 3.57
N VAL A 167 59.35 -3.76 3.99
CA VAL A 167 60.47 -4.70 4.09
C VAL A 167 61.82 -4.07 4.45
N ALA A 168 62.17 -4.15 5.74
CA ALA A 168 63.56 -4.33 6.14
C ALA A 168 64.00 -5.70 5.63
N THR A 169 64.42 -5.78 4.36
CA THR A 169 65.12 -6.96 3.83
C THR A 169 66.52 -7.00 4.45
N SER A 170 66.80 -8.12 5.09
CA SER A 170 68.09 -8.56 5.65
C SER A 170 69.23 -8.52 4.65
#